data_AF-A0A5Q0QB79-F1
#
_entry.id   AF-A0A5Q0QB79-F1
#
_cell.length_a   1.000
_cell.length_b   1.000
_cell.length_c   1.000
_cell.angle_alpha   90.00
_cell.angle_beta   90.00
_cell.angle_gamma   90.00
#
_symmetry.space_group_name_H-M   'P 1'
#
loop_
_entity.id
_entity.type
_entity.pdbx_description
1 polymer ?
#
loop_
_entity_poly.entity_id
_entity_poly.type
_entity_poly.pdbx_seq_one_letter_code
_entity_poly.pdbx_strand_id
1 'polypeptide(L)'
;MEQVVTNRNIKIIKRVEARDKLTHSEVLFGEYSDGDQVLKALKELECWYSESLIYEKLHGLEDHLSISFRHKDSHEIISYATED
;
A
#
# COMPACT_ATOMS: atom_id res chain seq x y z
N MET A 1 27.70 -16.19 20.42
CA MET A 1 27.55 -15.03 19.52
C MET A 1 26.20 -15.18 18.84
N GLU A 2 25.14 -14.64 19.44
CA GLU A 2 23.83 -14.54 18.80
C GLU A 2 23.83 -13.25 17.99
N GLN A 3 24.18 -13.35 16.70
CA GLN A 3 23.79 -12.31 15.75
C GLN A 3 22.31 -12.53 15.49
N VAL A 4 21.47 -11.92 16.32
CA VAL A 4 20.07 -11.67 15.97
C VAL A 4 20.14 -10.64 14.84
N VAL A 5 20.26 -11.14 13.61
CA VAL A 5 20.03 -10.33 12.43
C VAL A 5 18.56 -9.99 12.52
N THR A 6 18.27 -8.82 13.09
CA THR A 6 16.96 -8.19 12.98
C THR A 6 16.77 -7.96 11.49
N ASN A 7 16.16 -8.94 10.83
CA ASN A 7 15.77 -8.87 9.45
C ASN A 7 14.67 -7.79 9.44
N ARG A 8 15.07 -6.53 9.24
CA ARG A 8 14.15 -5.40 9.07
C ARG A 8 13.48 -5.58 7.73
N ASN A 9 12.48 -6.45 7.73
CA ASN A 9 11.62 -6.67 6.60
C ASN A 9 10.67 -5.47 6.51
N ILE A 10 10.70 -4.78 5.38
CA ILE A 10 9.81 -3.68 5.08
C ILE A 10 8.43 -4.27 4.81
N LYS A 11 7.45 -3.82 5.58
CA LYS A 11 6.07 -4.31 5.49
C LYS A 11 5.25 -3.35 4.66
N ILE A 12 4.53 -3.85 3.67
CA ILE A 12 3.50 -3.06 3.00
C ILE A 12 2.20 -3.31 3.75
N ILE A 13 1.66 -2.26 4.35
CA ILE A 13 0.35 -2.27 5.00
C ILE A 13 -0.67 -1.69 4.02
N LYS A 14 -1.68 -2.48 3.70
CA LYS A 14 -2.87 -2.04 2.97
C LYS A 14 -3.90 -1.57 3.98
N ARG A 15 -4.23 -0.28 3.93
CA ARG A 15 -5.32 0.33 4.67
C ARG A 15 -6.51 0.53 3.72
N VAL A 16 -7.67 0.05 4.11
CA VAL A 16 -8.94 0.29 3.41
C VAL A 16 -9.83 1.09 4.34
N GLU A 17 -10.11 2.34 3.99
CA GLU A 17 -11.00 3.23 4.71
C GLU A 17 -12.36 3.28 3.98
N ALA A 18 -13.41 2.87 4.68
CA ALA A 18 -14.77 3.01 4.17
C ALA A 18 -15.23 4.47 4.20
N ARG A 19 -16.24 4.82 3.39
CA ARG A 19 -16.81 6.18 3.32
C ARG A 19 -17.16 6.79 4.68
N ASP A 20 -17.64 5.96 5.61
CA ASP A 20 -18.04 6.39 6.95
C ASP A 20 -16.87 6.74 7.88
N LYS A 21 -15.61 6.49 7.46
CA LYS A 21 -14.35 6.72 8.21
C LYS A 21 -14.25 6.03 9.58
N LEU A 22 -15.34 5.45 10.07
CA LEU A 22 -15.45 4.65 11.28
C LEU A 22 -14.86 3.25 11.12
N THR A 23 -14.87 2.73 9.89
CA THR A 23 -14.31 1.42 9.56
C THR A 23 -13.10 1.62 8.67
N HIS A 24 -11.90 1.48 9.26
CA HIS A 24 -10.69 1.24 8.49
C HIS A 24 -10.19 -0.17 8.80
N SER A 25 -9.80 -0.91 7.77
CA SER A 25 -9.16 -2.20 7.89
C SER A 25 -7.73 -2.10 7.43
N GLU A 26 -6.81 -2.46 8.30
CA GLU A 26 -5.39 -2.52 7.99
C GLU A 26 -5.00 -3.98 7.90
N VAL A 27 -4.47 -4.36 6.74
CA VAL A 27 -4.03 -5.71 6.46
C VAL A 27 -2.61 -5.68 5.94
N LEU A 28 -1.79 -6.59 6.46
CA LEU A 28 -0.46 -6.82 5.92
C LEU A 28 -0.60 -7.33 4.48
N PHE A 29 -0.16 -6.52 3.52
CA PHE A 29 -0.18 -6.89 2.12
C PHE A 29 0.99 -7.84 1.80
N GLY A 30 2.17 -7.55 2.33
CA GLY A 30 3.34 -8.39 2.17
C GLY A 30 4.55 -7.85 2.94
N GLU A 31 5.49 -8.74 3.19
CA GLU A 31 6.77 -8.43 3.85
C GLU A 31 7.88 -8.63 2.84
N TYR A 32 8.73 -7.62 2.70
CA TYR A 32 9.78 -7.58 1.70
C TYR A 32 11.10 -7.35 2.40
N SER A 33 12.15 -8.01 1.91
CA SER A 33 13.48 -7.89 2.52
C SER A 33 14.30 -6.74 1.92
N ASP A 34 13.78 -6.10 0.88
CA ASP A 34 14.51 -5.14 0.05
C ASP A 34 13.58 -4.05 -0.48
N GLY A 35 14.06 -2.80 -0.50
CA GLY A 35 13.30 -1.64 -0.94
C GLY A 35 12.93 -1.66 -2.42
N ASP A 36 13.75 -2.28 -3.28
CA ASP A 36 13.44 -2.46 -4.71
C ASP A 36 12.23 -3.40 -4.89
N GLN A 37 12.15 -4.47 -4.09
CA GLN A 37 10.98 -5.36 -4.11
C GLN A 37 9.71 -4.64 -3.67
N VAL A 38 9.81 -3.78 -2.65
CA VAL A 38 8.70 -2.94 -2.18
C VAL A 38 8.25 -1.97 -3.27
N LEU A 39 9.19 -1.24 -3.86
CA LEU A 39 8.93 -0.31 -4.97
C LEU A 39 8.28 -1.03 -6.14
N LYS A 40 8.78 -2.21 -6.50
CA LYS A 40 8.22 -3.03 -7.57
C LYS A 40 6.79 -3.45 -7.26
N ALA A 41 6.52 -3.95 -6.05
CA ALA A 41 5.18 -4.37 -5.63
C ALA A 41 4.18 -3.20 -5.64
N LEU A 42 4.59 -2.03 -5.12
CA LEU A 42 3.73 -0.85 -5.14
C LEU A 42 3.51 -0.31 -6.55
N LYS A 43 4.53 -0.35 -7.42
CA LYS A 43 4.40 0.04 -8.83
C LYS A 43 3.47 -0.89 -9.61
N GLU A 44 3.54 -2.19 -9.35
CA GLU A 44 2.59 -3.16 -9.89
C GLU A 44 1.18 -2.84 -9.42
N LEU A 45 0.96 -2.64 -8.12
CA LEU A 45 -0.35 -2.22 -7.59
C LEU A 45 -0.86 -0.95 -8.25
N GLU A 46 0.00 0.08 -8.37
CA GLU A 46 -0.37 1.33 -9.02
C GLU A 46 -0.80 1.13 -10.47
N CYS A 47 -0.10 0.27 -11.22
CA CYS A 47 -0.49 -0.09 -12.58
C CYS A 47 -1.87 -0.74 -12.60
N TRP A 48 -2.09 -1.77 -11.80
CA TRP A 48 -3.38 -2.48 -11.70
C TRP A 48 -4.56 -1.57 -11.35
N TYR A 49 -4.36 -0.66 -10.39
CA TYR A 49 -5.39 0.31 -10.00
C TYR A 49 -5.59 1.41 -11.04
N SER A 50 -4.54 1.83 -11.75
CA SER A 50 -4.63 2.84 -12.82
C SER A 50 -5.31 2.29 -14.07
N GLU A 51 -5.14 1.01 -14.36
CA GLU A 51 -5.87 0.31 -15.44
C GLU A 51 -7.36 0.08 -15.09
N SER A 52 -7.69 0.15 -13.79
CA SER A 52 -9.07 -0.04 -13.31
C SER A 52 -9.90 1.24 -13.42
N LEU A 53 -10.94 1.23 -14.25
CA LEU A 53 -11.84 2.39 -14.44
C LEU A 53 -12.64 2.79 -13.19
N ILE A 54 -12.79 1.86 -12.24
CA ILE A 54 -13.58 2.00 -11.00
C ILE A 54 -12.81 2.68 -9.86
N TYR A 55 -11.48 2.78 -9.99
CA TYR A 55 -10.63 3.44 -9.00
C TYR A 55 -10.09 4.76 -9.58
N GLU A 56 -9.85 5.71 -8.70
CA GLU A 56 -9.24 7.01 -9.00
C GLU A 56 -7.96 7.12 -8.18
N LYS A 57 -6.82 7.32 -8.84
CA LYS A 57 -5.54 7.54 -8.17
C LYS A 57 -5.59 8.86 -7.42
N LEU A 58 -5.47 8.80 -6.09
CA LEU A 58 -5.36 9.98 -5.23
C LEU A 58 -3.91 10.44 -5.15
N HIS A 59 -2.99 9.49 -4.90
CA HIS A 59 -1.57 9.75 -4.82
C HIS A 59 -0.75 8.55 -5.27
N GLY A 60 0.38 8.82 -5.90
CA GLY A 60 1.27 7.80 -6.46
C GLY A 60 2.57 7.65 -5.70
N LEU A 61 3.31 6.63 -6.12
CA LEU A 61 4.62 6.27 -5.57
C LEU A 61 5.68 7.37 -5.74
N GLU A 62 5.46 8.27 -6.72
CA GLU A 62 6.40 9.34 -7.08
C GLU A 62 6.54 10.40 -6.00
N ASP A 63 5.54 10.52 -5.12
CA ASP A 63 5.42 11.62 -4.17
C ASP A 63 5.69 11.16 -2.72
N HIS A 64 5.28 9.93 -2.40
CA HIS A 64 5.55 9.25 -1.14
C HIS A 64 5.79 7.76 -1.42
N LEU A 65 6.50 7.05 -0.54
CA LEU A 65 6.60 5.57 -0.54
C LEU A 65 5.26 4.91 -0.16
N SER A 66 4.16 5.48 -0.66
CA SER A 66 2.80 5.08 -0.44
C SER A 66 1.97 5.44 -1.66
N ILE A 67 0.96 4.61 -1.94
CA ILE A 67 0.02 4.80 -3.03
C ILE A 67 -1.38 4.84 -2.44
N SER A 68 -2.26 5.66 -2.98
CA SER A 68 -3.64 5.77 -2.51
C SER A 68 -4.61 5.88 -3.67
N PHE A 69 -5.71 5.15 -3.58
CA PHE A 69 -6.75 5.07 -4.59
C PHE A 69 -8.11 5.23 -3.94
N ARG A 70 -9.02 5.89 -4.63
CA ARG A 70 -10.40 6.03 -4.22
C ARG A 70 -11.29 5.21 -5.12
N HIS A 71 -12.15 4.38 -4.56
CA HIS A 71 -13.22 3.75 -5.30
C HIS A 71 -14.25 4.81 -5.70
N LYS A 72 -14.58 4.94 -6.99
CA LYS A 72 -15.47 5.99 -7.49
C LYS A 72 -16.91 5.85 -6.99
N ASP A 73 -17.39 4.62 -6.88
CA ASP A 73 -18.77 4.31 -6.46
C ASP A 73 -18.93 4.34 -4.92
N SER A 74 -18.25 3.43 -4.22
CA SER A 74 -18.36 3.31 -2.76
C SER A 74 -17.62 4.39 -1.97
N HIS A 75 -16.84 5.26 -2.65
CA HIS A 75 -15.99 6.28 -2.04
C HIS A 75 -14.95 5.74 -1.04
N GLU A 76 -14.70 4.43 -1.04
CA GLU A 76 -13.69 3.78 -0.21
C GLU A 76 -12.29 4.22 -0.63
N ILE A 77 -11.40 4.44 0.33
CA ILE A 77 -10.03 4.82 0.08
C ILE A 77 -9.13 3.63 0.42
N ILE A 78 -8.35 3.19 -0.56
CA ILE A 78 -7.37 2.13 -0.42
C ILE A 78 -6.00 2.77 -0.45
N SER A 79 -5.27 2.70 0.64
CA SER A 79 -3.91 3.21 0.79
C SER A 79 -2.96 2.06 1.05
N TYR A 80 -1.82 2.06 0.39
CA TYR A 80 -0.72 1.15 0.69
C TYR A 80 0.46 1.99 1.15
N ALA A 81 0.99 1.68 2.33
CA ALA A 81 2.13 2.38 2.91
C ALA A 81 3.16 1.36 3.41
N THR A 82 4.42 1.78 3.43
CA THR A 82 5.52 0.97 3.94
C THR A 82 5.77 1.27 5.42
N GLU A 83 5.94 0.23 6.22
CA GLU A 83 6.30 0.29 7.64
C GLU A 83 7.63 -0.48 7.85
N ASP A 84 8.58 0.11 8.59
CA ASP A 84 9.90 -0.45 8.93
C ASP A 84 9.92 -1.09 10.33
#